data_AF-A0A445AS92-F1
#
_entry.id   AF-A0A445AS92-F1
#
_cell.length_a   1.000
_cell.length_b   1.000
_cell.length_c   1.000
_cell.angle_alpha   90.00
_cell.angle_beta   90.00
_cell.angle_gamma   90.00
#
_symmetry.space_group_name_H-M   'P 1'
#
loop_
_entity.id
_entity.type
_entity.pdbx_description
1 polymer ?
#
loop_
_entity_poly.entity_id
_entity_poly.type
_entity_poly.pdbx_seq_one_letter_code
_entity_poly.pdbx_strand_id
1 'polypeptide(L)'
;MADRKFSAGTLEAALLAIWRQPVGFKVLDHGGNVFQFFFKKEIEMIRIENGAPWLFKNYILNLKRWKGEDSMVEIEFLKVPIWIQL
;
A
#
# COMPACT_ATOMS: atom_id res chain seq x y z
N MET A 1 0.94 9.60 11.17
CA MET A 1 0.04 9.10 10.12
C MET A 1 -0.64 10.28 9.45
N ALA A 2 -1.21 10.13 8.25
CA ALA A 2 -1.86 11.25 7.57
C ALA A 2 -3.05 11.80 8.38
N ASP A 3 -3.16 13.13 8.48
CA ASP A 3 -4.28 13.79 9.20
C ASP A 3 -5.62 13.58 8.50
N ARG A 4 -5.58 13.43 7.17
CA ARG A 4 -6.74 13.09 6.36
C ARG A 4 -7.00 11.59 6.41
N LYS A 5 -8.24 11.20 6.74
CA LYS A 5 -8.71 9.82 6.63
C LYS A 5 -9.12 9.50 5.19
N PHE A 6 -8.77 8.31 4.73
CA PHE A 6 -9.19 7.80 3.43
C PHE A 6 -10.07 6.55 3.61
N SER A 7 -11.05 6.37 2.72
CA SER A 7 -11.85 5.14 2.70
C SER A 7 -11.23 4.09 1.80
N ALA A 8 -11.45 2.81 2.12
CA ALA A 8 -11.03 1.67 1.31
C ALA A 8 -11.38 1.86 -0.18
N GLY A 9 -12.63 2.21 -0.49
CA GLY A 9 -13.09 2.36 -1.88
C GLY A 9 -12.41 3.51 -2.64
N THR A 10 -12.09 4.62 -1.98
CA THR A 10 -11.35 5.72 -2.61
C THR A 10 -9.93 5.26 -2.96
N LEU A 11 -9.31 4.52 -2.04
CA LEU A 11 -7.95 4.03 -2.16
C LEU A 11 -7.88 2.94 -3.23
N GLU A 12 -8.82 2.00 -3.22
CA GLU A 12 -8.94 0.91 -4.20
C GLU A 12 -9.10 1.46 -5.62
N ALA A 13 -10.03 2.38 -5.85
CA ALA A 13 -10.26 2.97 -7.18
C ALA A 13 -8.99 3.68 -7.72
N ALA A 14 -8.31 4.44 -6.87
CA ALA A 14 -7.10 5.15 -7.27
C ALA A 14 -5.92 4.20 -7.52
N LEU A 15 -5.70 3.23 -6.64
CA LEU A 15 -4.58 2.30 -6.73
C LEU A 15 -4.76 1.29 -7.86
N LEU A 16 -6.01 0.92 -8.21
CA LEU A 16 -6.30 0.20 -9.45
C LEU A 16 -5.77 0.93 -10.68
N ALA A 17 -5.94 2.26 -10.75
CA ALA A 17 -5.40 3.05 -11.85
C ALA A 17 -3.87 3.15 -11.79
N ILE A 18 -3.30 3.51 -10.63
CA ILE A 18 -1.85 3.69 -10.44
C ILE A 18 -1.08 2.40 -10.72
N TRP A 19 -1.61 1.26 -10.26
CA TRP A 19 -0.96 -0.05 -10.40
C TRP A 19 -1.37 -0.83 -11.64
N ARG A 20 -2.07 -0.21 -12.60
CA ARG A 20 -2.45 -0.82 -13.89
C ARG A 20 -3.33 -2.07 -13.75
N GLN A 21 -4.35 -1.97 -12.90
CA GLN A 21 -5.42 -2.96 -12.72
C GLN A 21 -4.91 -4.37 -12.39
N PRO A 22 -4.17 -4.56 -11.28
CA PRO A 22 -3.67 -5.87 -10.90
C PRO A 22 -4.82 -6.85 -10.66
N VAL A 23 -4.69 -8.06 -11.21
CA VAL A 23 -5.76 -9.07 -11.15
C VAL A 23 -6.04 -9.48 -9.70
N GLY A 24 -7.32 -9.45 -9.34
CA GLY A 24 -7.79 -9.83 -8.00
C GLY A 24 -7.35 -8.87 -6.89
N PHE A 25 -7.00 -7.64 -7.26
CA PHE A 25 -6.70 -6.58 -6.29
C PHE A 25 -7.91 -6.29 -5.42
N LYS A 26 -7.69 -6.24 -4.11
CA LYS A 26 -8.69 -5.83 -3.11
C LYS A 26 -8.02 -5.05 -2.00
N VAL A 27 -8.77 -4.13 -1.40
CA VAL A 27 -8.33 -3.34 -0.25
C VAL A 27 -9.19 -3.66 0.96
N LEU A 28 -8.56 -3.92 2.10
CA LEU A 28 -9.20 -3.99 3.41
C LEU A 28 -8.71 -2.83 4.27
N ASP A 29 -9.64 -2.15 4.95
CA ASP A 29 -9.35 -1.00 5.83
C ASP A 29 -9.34 -1.48 7.28
N HIS A 30 -8.24 -1.19 7.97
CA HIS A 30 -8.01 -1.52 9.38
C HIS A 30 -8.18 -0.30 10.30
N GLY A 31 -8.60 0.84 9.75
CA GLY A 31 -8.67 2.11 10.45
C GLY A 31 -7.31 2.81 10.54
N GLY A 32 -7.31 4.06 11.00
CA GLY A 32 -6.07 4.80 11.23
C GLY A 32 -5.20 5.05 9.99
N ASN A 33 -5.78 4.98 8.77
CA ASN A 33 -5.04 4.98 7.50
C ASN A 33 -4.09 3.78 7.32
N VAL A 34 -4.42 2.65 7.94
CA VAL A 34 -3.76 1.36 7.71
C VAL A 34 -4.65 0.52 6.81
N PHE A 35 -4.10 0.06 5.70
CA PHE A 35 -4.81 -0.72 4.69
C PHE A 35 -4.03 -1.98 4.36
N GLN A 36 -4.75 -3.08 4.10
CA GLN A 36 -4.18 -4.31 3.61
C GLN A 36 -4.56 -4.52 2.14
N PHE A 37 -3.55 -4.86 1.34
CA PHE A 37 -3.67 -5.08 -0.09
C PHE A 37 -3.57 -6.56 -0.40
N PHE A 38 -4.55 -7.08 -1.13
CA PHE A 38 -4.56 -8.46 -1.59
C PHE A 38 -4.31 -8.51 -3.09
N PHE A 39 -3.51 -9.48 -3.53
CA PHE A 39 -3.20 -9.69 -4.93
C PHE A 39 -3.37 -11.17 -5.26
N LYS A 40 -3.87 -11.49 -6.46
CA LYS A 40 -4.00 -12.89 -6.90
C LYS A 40 -2.66 -13.53 -7.23
N LYS A 41 -1.69 -12.74 -7.71
CA LYS A 41 -0.37 -13.20 -8.14
C LYS A 41 0.71 -12.49 -7.36
N GLU A 42 1.66 -13.24 -6.81
CA GLU A 42 2.79 -12.69 -6.06
C GLU A 42 3.64 -11.72 -6.91
N ILE A 43 3.78 -11.99 -8.22
CA ILE A 43 4.53 -11.12 -9.14
C ILE A 43 3.98 -9.69 -9.19
N GLU A 44 2.66 -9.50 -9.05
CA GLU A 44 2.06 -8.16 -9.00
C GLU A 44 2.44 -7.44 -7.70
N MET A 45 2.44 -8.17 -6.58
CA MET A 45 2.84 -7.64 -5.29
C MET A 45 4.33 -7.25 -5.29
N ILE A 46 5.22 -8.10 -5.82
CA ILE A 46 6.65 -7.79 -5.97
C ILE A 46 6.85 -6.55 -6.87
N ARG A 47 6.16 -6.49 -8.02
CA ARG A 47 6.25 -5.35 -8.94
C ARG A 47 5.84 -4.04 -8.27
N ILE A 48 4.77 -4.06 -7.49
CA ILE A 48 4.27 -2.89 -6.77
C ILE A 48 5.24 -2.51 -5.65
N GLU A 49 5.75 -3.46 -4.88
CA GLU A 49 6.73 -3.20 -3.83
C GLU A 49 8.02 -2.56 -4.39
N ASN A 50 8.53 -3.07 -5.51
CA ASN A 50 9.73 -2.54 -6.17
C ASN A 50 9.51 -1.16 -6.81
N GLY A 51 8.27 -0.78 -7.12
CA GLY A 51 7.94 0.53 -7.68
C GLY A 51 7.79 1.64 -6.63
N ALA A 52 7.96 1.33 -5.33
CA ALA A 52 7.92 2.32 -4.27
C ALA A 52 9.05 3.37 -4.43
N PRO A 53 8.86 4.62 -3.95
CA PRO A 53 7.68 5.10 -3.23
C PRO A 53 6.49 5.41 -4.16
N TRP A 54 5.27 5.12 -3.71
CA TRP A 54 4.06 5.51 -4.40
C TRP A 54 3.44 6.75 -3.78
N LEU A 55 2.86 7.61 -4.62
CA LEU A 55 2.12 8.79 -4.19
C LEU A 55 0.63 8.59 -4.37
N PHE A 56 -0.13 8.96 -3.35
CA PHE A 56 -1.59 9.02 -3.39
C PHE A 56 -2.06 10.33 -2.78
N LYS A 57 -2.68 11.21 -3.59
CA LYS A 57 -3.17 12.53 -3.17
C LYS A 57 -2.14 13.34 -2.36
N ASN A 58 -0.89 13.36 -2.82
CA ASN A 58 0.26 14.02 -2.18
C ASN A 58 0.74 13.39 -0.86
N TYR A 59 0.24 12.21 -0.50
CA TYR A 59 0.77 11.41 0.60
C TYR A 59 1.62 10.26 0.05
N ILE A 60 2.70 9.93 0.76
CA ILE A 60 3.48 8.73 0.48
C ILE A 60 2.70 7.51 1.00
N LEU A 61 2.49 6.54 0.13
CA LEU A 61 1.97 5.23 0.51
C LEU A 61 3.13 4.37 1.01
N ASN A 62 3.25 4.26 2.34
CA ASN A 62 4.26 3.39 2.96
C ASN A 62 3.82 1.92 2.84
N LEU A 63 4.58 1.11 2.10
CA LEU A 63 4.31 -0.30 1.88
C LEU A 63 5.20 -1.16 2.76
N LYS A 64 4.61 -2.16 3.43
CA LYS A 64 5.32 -3.20 4.15
C LYS A 64 4.72 -4.56 3.79
N ARG A 65 5.57 -5.51 3.40
CA ARG A 65 5.13 -6.87 3.09
C ARG A 65 4.62 -7.55 4.36
N TRP A 66 3.40 -8.09 4.29
CA TRP A 66 2.82 -8.89 5.35
C TRP A 66 3.53 -10.23 5.46
N LYS A 67 4.15 -10.54 6.60
CA LYS A 67 4.63 -11.89 6.93
C LYS A 67 3.58 -12.51 7.84
N GLY A 68 3.10 -13.71 7.53
CA GLY A 68 1.90 -14.31 8.17
C GLY A 68 1.92 -14.42 9.70
N GLU A 69 3.06 -14.18 10.33
CA GLU A 69 3.29 -14.20 11.78
C GLU A 69 3.11 -12.81 12.43
N ASP A 70 3.05 -11.74 11.63
CA ASP A 70 2.90 -10.37 12.13
C ASP A 70 1.46 -10.12 12.61
N SER A 71 1.27 -9.71 13.86
CA SER A 71 -0.02 -9.15 14.28
C SER A 71 -0.19 -7.75 13.67
N MET A 72 -1.41 -7.36 13.25
CA MET A 72 -1.65 -6.00 12.72
C MET A 72 -1.23 -4.90 13.71
N VAL A 73 -1.24 -5.22 15.00
CA VAL A 73 -0.91 -4.32 16.12
C VAL A 73 0.60 -4.03 16.17
N GLU A 74 1.45 -4.93 15.68
CA GLU A 74 2.92 -4.79 15.71
C GLU A 74 3.50 -4.21 14.40
N ILE A 75 2.67 -3.91 13.41
CA ILE A 75 3.15 -3.37 12.14
C ILE A 75 3.44 -1.87 12.29
N GLU A 76 4.67 -1.56 12.67
CA GLU A 76 5.16 -0.19 12.64
C GLU A 76 5.63 0.22 11.24
N PHE A 77 5.21 1.41 10.80
CA PHE A 77 5.55 2.05 9.52
C PHE A 77 6.61 3.15 9.70
N LEU A 78 7.80 2.78 10.20
CA LEU A 78 8.84 3.75 10.59
C LEU A 78 9.72 4.26 9.45
N LYS A 79 9.85 3.49 8.36
CA LYS A 79 10.77 3.79 7.26
C LYS A 79 10.05 3.72 5.92
N VAL A 80 10.52 4.51 4.96
CA VAL A 80 10.06 4.46 3.56
C VAL A 80 11.29 4.41 2.66
N PRO A 81 11.36 3.46 1.69
CA PRO A 81 12.41 3.48 0.69
C PRO A 81 12.15 4.61 -0.32
N ILE A 82 13.20 5.39 -0.63
CA ILE A 82 13.15 6.50 -1.60
C ILE A 82 14.32 6.32 -2.57
N TRP A 83 14.04 6.42 -3.87
CA TRP A 83 15.07 6.47 -4.90
C TRP A 83 15.58 7.90 -5.05
N ILE A 84 16.90 8.07 -5.00
CA ILE A 84 17.57 9.34 -5.22
C ILE A 84 18.38 9.20 -6.50
N GLN A 85 18.18 10.10 -7.45
CA GLN A 85 19.05 10.27 -8.61
C GLN A 85 19.87 11.53 -8.38
N LEU A 86 21.20 11.38 -8.37
CA LEU A 86 22.16 12.47 -8.21
C LEU A 86 22.61 13.02 -9.57
#